data_AF-D5V6S7-F1
#
_entry.id   AF-D5V6S7-F1
#
_cell.length_a   1.000
_cell.length_b   1.000
_cell.length_c   1.000
_cell.angle_alpha   90.00
_cell.angle_beta   90.00
_cell.angle_gamma   90.00
#
_symmetry.space_group_name_H-M   'P 1'
#
loop_
_entity.id
_entity.type
_entity.pdbx_description
1 polymer ?
#
loop_
_entity_poly.entity_id
_entity_poly.type
_entity_poly.pdbx_seq_one_letter_code
_entity_poly.pdbx_strand_id
1 'polypeptide(L)'
;MEFDIFLKGYFVGLPLIVAIGAQNAYILKLGLLKQHVFKATIFCILTDILLITLGVLGLGFFIKGNQTFVNAMAIFGISFLVFYAFTSFKSAFKNESLKIDNEIKTDPIKKVFSLLFMFTFLNPHVYLDTVFLIGGIGANIEDSLKIYFILGTSMASATWFFALGYGARVLIPLFKNPNTWKILDITIGCLMLYIAYSLTHLLIF
;
A
#
# COMPACT_ATOMS: atom_id res chain seq x y z
N MET A 1 -8.94 9.14 28.67
CA MET A 1 -7.80 8.20 28.57
C MET A 1 -7.96 7.25 27.39
N GLU A 2 -8.97 6.37 27.35
CA GLU A 2 -9.17 5.42 26.23
C GLU A 2 -9.36 6.12 24.87
N PHE A 3 -10.26 7.12 24.83
CA PHE A 3 -10.51 7.93 23.63
C PHE A 3 -9.27 8.70 23.17
N ASP A 4 -8.46 9.21 24.10
CA ASP A 4 -7.23 9.94 23.77
C ASP A 4 -6.20 9.00 23.12
N ILE A 5 -6.09 7.76 23.60
CA ILE A 5 -5.24 6.73 23.01
C ILE A 5 -5.74 6.29 21.64
N PHE A 6 -7.06 6.17 21.46
CA PHE A 6 -7.66 5.93 20.15
C PHE A 6 -7.30 7.05 19.16
N LEU A 7 -7.51 8.32 19.54
CA LEU A 7 -7.15 9.47 18.69
C LEU A 7 -5.65 9.51 18.41
N LYS A 8 -4.81 9.20 19.39
CA LYS A 8 -3.36 9.08 19.20
C LYS A 8 -3.03 8.03 18.13
N GLY A 9 -3.62 6.85 18.20
CA GLY A 9 -3.45 5.81 17.17
C GLY A 9 -3.90 6.28 15.79
N TYR A 10 -5.06 6.92 15.72
CA TYR A 10 -5.60 7.47 14.47
C TYR A 10 -4.65 8.47 13.81
N PHE A 11 -4.21 9.49 14.55
CA PHE A 11 -3.35 10.55 14.02
C PHE A 11 -1.90 10.12 13.79
N VAL A 12 -1.40 9.11 14.50
CA VAL A 12 -0.09 8.50 14.22
C VAL A 12 -0.16 7.64 12.95
N GLY A 13 -1.20 6.82 12.81
CA GLY A 13 -1.35 5.91 11.68
C GLY A 13 -1.61 6.63 10.36
N LEU A 14 -2.47 7.64 10.36
CA LEU A 14 -2.91 8.32 9.15
C LEU A 14 -1.76 8.81 8.24
N PRO A 15 -0.77 9.62 8.69
CA PRO A 15 0.30 10.10 7.81
C PRO A 15 1.20 8.99 7.28
N LEU A 16 1.44 7.93 8.06
CA LEU A 16 2.26 6.79 7.66
C LEU A 16 1.57 5.95 6.58
N ILE A 17 0.26 5.79 6.67
CA ILE A 17 -0.53 5.02 5.70
C ILE A 17 -0.83 5.84 4.42
N VAL A 18 -1.01 7.16 4.58
CA VAL A 18 -1.29 8.09 3.47
C VAL A 18 -0.10 8.23 2.52
N ALA A 19 1.13 8.09 3.03
CA ALA A 19 2.34 8.16 2.22
C ALA A 19 2.18 7.32 0.93
N ILE A 20 2.31 7.97 -0.23
CA ILE A 20 1.98 7.33 -1.51
C ILE A 20 3.04 6.28 -1.85
N GLY A 21 2.70 5.02 -1.58
CA GLY A 21 3.48 3.86 -1.97
C GLY A 21 2.88 3.09 -3.15
N ALA A 22 3.50 1.95 -3.44
CA ALA A 22 3.08 1.08 -4.54
C ALA A 22 1.63 0.56 -4.39
N GLN A 23 1.24 0.19 -3.17
CA GLN A 23 -0.09 -0.28 -2.83
C GLN A 23 -1.16 0.82 -3.05
N ASN A 24 -0.90 2.04 -2.57
CA ASN A 24 -1.79 3.20 -2.74
C ASN A 24 -1.98 3.55 -4.23
N ALA A 25 -0.90 3.57 -5.01
CA ALA A 25 -0.96 3.81 -6.45
C ALA A 25 -1.81 2.76 -7.19
N TYR A 26 -1.69 1.48 -6.79
CA TYR A 26 -2.48 0.41 -7.39
C TYR A 26 -3.97 0.48 -7.01
N ILE A 27 -4.30 0.80 -5.76
CA ILE A 27 -5.70 1.03 -5.33
C ILE A 27 -6.32 2.20 -6.09
N LEU A 28 -5.57 3.30 -6.27
CA LEU A 28 -6.03 4.44 -7.07
C LEU A 28 -6.38 4.02 -8.50
N LYS A 29 -5.51 3.23 -9.15
CA LYS A 29 -5.73 2.69 -10.50
C LYS A 29 -6.98 1.80 -10.56
N LEU A 30 -7.18 0.91 -9.59
CA LEU A 30 -8.40 0.10 -9.48
C LEU A 30 -9.66 0.95 -9.28
N GLY A 31 -9.57 2.01 -8.48
CA GLY A 31 -10.63 2.99 -8.26
C GLY A 31 -11.05 3.71 -9.54
N LEU A 32 -10.08 4.17 -10.33
CA LEU A 32 -10.28 4.80 -11.63
C LEU A 32 -10.91 3.85 -12.65
N LEU A 33 -10.45 2.60 -12.68
CA LEU A 33 -11.00 1.54 -13.54
C LEU A 33 -12.34 1.00 -13.04
N LYS A 34 -12.76 1.37 -11.83
CA LYS A 34 -13.93 0.81 -11.11
C LYS A 34 -13.87 -0.72 -10.96
N GLN A 35 -12.67 -1.31 -10.86
CA GLN A 35 -12.46 -2.75 -10.78
C GLN A 35 -12.15 -3.19 -9.35
N HIS A 36 -12.93 -4.13 -8.80
CA HIS A 36 -12.70 -4.79 -7.50
C HIS A 36 -12.41 -3.86 -6.30
N VAL A 37 -12.78 -2.57 -6.38
CA VAL A 37 -12.39 -1.52 -5.40
C VAL A 37 -12.70 -1.91 -3.96
N PHE A 38 -13.91 -2.39 -3.70
CA PHE A 38 -14.33 -2.83 -2.36
C PHE A 38 -13.43 -3.96 -1.83
N LYS A 39 -13.21 -4.99 -2.64
CA LYS A 39 -12.44 -6.17 -2.25
C LYS A 39 -10.96 -5.83 -2.03
N ALA A 40 -10.42 -4.97 -2.88
CA ALA A 40 -9.05 -4.47 -2.76
C ALA A 40 -8.86 -3.63 -1.49
N THR A 41 -9.82 -2.73 -1.20
CA THR A 41 -9.83 -1.90 0.02
C THR A 41 -9.89 -2.75 1.28
N ILE A 42 -10.82 -3.72 1.34
CA ILE A 42 -10.93 -4.64 2.48
C ILE A 42 -9.64 -5.45 2.66
N PHE A 43 -9.02 -5.93 1.58
CA PHE A 43 -7.75 -6.65 1.66
C PHE A 43 -6.64 -5.80 2.30
N CYS A 44 -6.50 -4.54 1.87
CA CYS A 44 -5.52 -3.61 2.45
C CYS A 44 -5.80 -3.38 3.93
N ILE A 45 -7.04 -3.07 4.29
CA ILE A 45 -7.44 -2.82 5.69
C ILE A 45 -7.15 -4.03 6.58
N LEU A 46 -7.52 -5.24 6.14
CA LEU A 46 -7.27 -6.46 6.91
C LEU A 46 -5.79 -6.75 7.07
N THR A 47 -4.99 -6.49 6.03
CA THR A 47 -3.54 -6.68 6.08
C THR A 47 -2.88 -5.66 7.00
N ASP A 48 -3.32 -4.40 6.97
CA ASP A 48 -2.87 -3.35 7.88
C ASP A 48 -3.23 -3.67 9.32
N ILE A 49 -4.48 -4.06 9.61
CA ILE A 49 -4.91 -4.46 10.96
C ILE A 49 -3.99 -5.57 11.48
N LEU A 50 -3.71 -6.57 10.65
CA LEU A 50 -2.81 -7.66 11.00
C LEU A 50 -1.40 -7.12 11.32
N LEU A 51 -0.78 -6.35 10.43
CA LEU A 51 0.57 -5.83 10.62
C LEU A 51 0.68 -4.86 11.81
N ILE A 52 -0.30 -3.98 12.00
CA ILE A 52 -0.40 -3.06 13.14
C ILE A 52 -0.48 -3.87 14.44
N THR A 53 -1.36 -4.87 14.49
CA THR A 53 -1.55 -5.71 15.68
C THR A 53 -0.26 -6.47 16.01
N LEU A 54 0.39 -7.07 15.01
CA LEU A 54 1.68 -7.75 15.19
C LEU A 54 2.75 -6.77 15.70
N GLY A 55 2.83 -5.56 15.13
CA GLY A 55 3.77 -4.53 15.56
C GLY A 55 3.57 -4.10 17.01
N VAL A 56 2.33 -3.73 17.38
CA VAL A 56 1.98 -3.20 18.71
C VAL A 56 2.10 -4.26 19.81
N LEU A 57 1.76 -5.52 19.50
CA LEU A 57 1.92 -6.64 20.44
C LEU A 57 3.38 -7.14 20.54
N GLY A 58 4.32 -6.47 19.88
CA GLY A 58 5.75 -6.72 20.05
C GLY A 58 6.31 -7.82 19.16
N LEU A 59 5.54 -8.36 18.20
CA LEU A 59 6.09 -9.30 17.21
C LEU A 59 7.04 -8.62 16.22
N GLY A 60 7.05 -7.29 16.16
CA GLY A 60 8.06 -6.52 15.43
C GLY A 60 9.50 -6.73 15.92
N PHE A 61 9.70 -7.11 17.20
CA PHE A 61 11.03 -7.41 17.73
C PHE A 61 11.69 -8.63 17.06
N PHE A 62 10.92 -9.59 16.54
CA PHE A 62 11.46 -10.78 15.88
C PHE A 62 12.13 -10.48 14.54
N ILE A 63 11.77 -9.39 13.88
CA ILE A 63 12.37 -8.97 12.60
C ILE A 63 13.69 -8.21 12.84
N LYS A 64 13.86 -7.59 14.01
CA LYS A 64 14.94 -6.63 14.33
C LYS A 64 16.36 -7.22 14.45
N GLY A 65 16.57 -8.48 14.06
CA GLY A 65 17.87 -9.15 14.13
C GLY A 65 18.22 -10.02 12.92
N ASN A 66 17.35 -10.11 11.90
CA ASN A 66 17.58 -10.99 10.76
C ASN A 66 17.80 -10.19 9.47
N GLN A 67 19.02 -9.65 9.32
CA GLN A 67 19.40 -8.89 8.12
C GLN A 67 19.26 -9.74 6.85
N THR A 68 19.48 -11.06 6.92
CA THR A 68 19.25 -11.97 5.79
C THR A 68 17.80 -11.97 5.31
N PHE A 69 16.84 -11.94 6.24
CA PHE A 69 15.41 -11.86 5.91
C PHE A 69 15.06 -10.51 5.26
N VAL A 70 15.57 -9.41 5.80
CA VAL A 70 15.40 -8.07 5.21
C VAL A 70 16.01 -8.00 3.81
N ASN A 71 17.22 -8.51 3.63
CA ASN A 71 17.89 -8.58 2.32
C ASN A 71 17.10 -9.42 1.32
N ALA A 72 16.61 -10.60 1.73
CA ALA A 72 15.83 -11.47 0.87
C ALA A 72 14.55 -10.76 0.39
N MET A 73 13.78 -10.15 1.32
CA MET A 73 12.59 -9.38 0.96
C MET A 73 12.92 -8.20 0.04
N ALA A 74 14.01 -7.47 0.31
CA ALA A 74 14.45 -6.36 -0.53
C ALA A 74 14.80 -6.83 -1.95
N ILE A 75 15.55 -7.93 -2.12
CA ILE A 75 15.91 -8.45 -3.45
C ILE A 75 14.67 -8.90 -4.24
N PHE A 76 13.75 -9.63 -3.60
CA PHE A 76 12.50 -10.04 -4.23
C PHE A 76 11.62 -8.83 -4.56
N GLY A 77 11.51 -7.87 -3.64
CA GLY A 77 10.77 -6.63 -3.81
C GLY A 77 11.31 -5.79 -4.97
N ILE A 78 12.63 -5.59 -5.06
CA ILE A 78 13.29 -4.89 -6.16
C ILE A 78 12.96 -5.57 -7.49
N SER A 79 13.14 -6.88 -7.58
CA SER A 79 12.88 -7.64 -8.82
C SER A 79 11.44 -7.49 -9.27
N PHE A 80 10.49 -7.60 -8.34
CA PHE A 80 9.07 -7.43 -8.61
C PHE A 80 8.69 -5.99 -9.00
N LEU A 81 9.19 -4.98 -8.28
CA LEU A 81 8.90 -3.57 -8.54
C LEU A 81 9.47 -3.12 -9.90
N VAL A 82 10.67 -3.57 -10.24
CA VAL A 82 11.29 -3.32 -11.56
C VAL A 82 10.45 -3.97 -12.66
N PHE A 83 10.05 -5.24 -12.49
CA PHE A 83 9.16 -5.91 -13.43
C PHE A 83 7.83 -5.14 -13.59
N TYR A 84 7.21 -4.74 -12.48
CA TYR A 84 5.96 -4.00 -12.51
C TYR A 84 6.11 -2.62 -13.15
N ALA A 85 7.22 -1.91 -12.91
CA ALA A 85 7.52 -0.64 -13.55
C ALA A 85 7.55 -0.78 -15.08
N PHE A 86 8.22 -1.82 -15.60
CA PHE A 86 8.21 -2.13 -17.03
C PHE A 86 6.80 -2.41 -17.55
N THR A 87 5.97 -3.14 -16.80
CA THR A 87 4.56 -3.35 -17.22
C THR A 87 3.76 -2.04 -17.24
N SER A 88 4.05 -1.11 -16.32
CA SER A 88 3.40 0.20 -16.26
C SER A 88 3.82 1.08 -17.43
N PHE A 89 5.12 1.15 -17.74
CA PHE A 89 5.60 1.89 -18.92
C PHE A 89 5.06 1.29 -20.22
N LYS A 90 5.04 -0.04 -20.36
CA LYS A 90 4.43 -0.71 -21.51
C LYS A 90 2.95 -0.36 -21.66
N SER A 91 2.22 -0.25 -20.56
CA SER A 91 0.82 0.21 -20.54
C SER A 91 0.70 1.65 -21.03
N ALA A 92 1.58 2.56 -20.60
CA ALA A 92 1.59 3.96 -21.04
C ALA A 92 1.81 4.13 -22.56
N PHE A 93 2.58 3.25 -23.19
CA PHE A 93 2.86 3.31 -24.64
C PHE A 93 1.84 2.57 -25.49
N LYS A 94 0.97 1.74 -24.90
CA LYS A 94 -0.20 1.23 -25.60
C LYS A 94 -1.20 2.38 -25.77
N ASN A 95 -1.46 2.76 -27.02
CA ASN A 95 -2.54 3.69 -27.38
C ASN A 95 -3.92 3.02 -27.19
N GLU A 96 -4.18 2.46 -26.02
CA GLU A 96 -5.53 2.12 -25.59
C GLU A 96 -6.16 3.43 -25.11
N SER A 97 -6.63 4.26 -26.07
CA SER A 97 -7.82 5.04 -25.78
C SER A 97 -8.80 4.04 -25.18
N LEU A 98 -9.31 4.29 -23.97
CA LEU A 98 -10.47 3.58 -23.45
C LEU A 98 -11.55 3.66 -24.54
N LYS A 99 -11.59 2.67 -25.43
CA LYS A 99 -12.70 2.46 -26.32
C LYS A 99 -13.80 2.05 -25.34
N ILE A 100 -14.71 2.98 -25.12
CA ILE A 100 -15.96 2.78 -24.39
C ILE A 100 -16.88 1.91 -25.29
N ASP A 101 -16.35 0.80 -25.81
CA ASP A 101 -17.04 -0.21 -26.59
C ASP A 101 -16.85 -1.55 -25.85
N ASN A 102 -17.72 -1.72 -24.86
CA ASN A 102 -18.34 -2.95 -24.35
C ASN A 102 -17.55 -4.21 -23.97
N GLU A 103 -16.22 -4.26 -24.08
CA GLU A 103 -15.44 -5.34 -23.46
C GLU A 103 -14.22 -4.80 -22.70
N ILE A 104 -14.48 -4.12 -21.58
CA ILE A 104 -13.43 -3.85 -20.60
C ILE A 104 -12.97 -5.21 -20.06
N LYS A 105 -11.81 -5.71 -20.52
CA LYS A 105 -11.15 -6.86 -19.90
C LYS A 105 -10.82 -6.49 -18.46
N THR A 106 -11.68 -6.89 -17.53
CA THR A 106 -11.43 -6.74 -16.09
C THR A 106 -10.33 -7.70 -15.69
N ASP A 107 -9.36 -7.21 -14.93
CA ASP A 107 -8.34 -8.10 -14.40
C ASP A 107 -8.99 -9.16 -13.49
N PRO A 108 -8.57 -10.44 -13.59
CA PRO A 108 -9.10 -11.48 -12.72
C PRO A 108 -8.74 -11.15 -11.28
N ILE A 109 -9.67 -11.39 -10.36
CA ILE A 109 -9.49 -11.02 -8.94
C ILE A 109 -8.24 -11.65 -8.31
N LYS A 110 -7.85 -12.84 -8.76
CA LYS A 110 -6.62 -13.51 -8.34
C LYS A 110 -5.37 -12.67 -8.65
N LYS A 111 -5.33 -12.00 -9.81
CA LYS A 111 -4.24 -11.09 -10.17
C LYS A 111 -4.23 -9.86 -9.27
N VAL A 112 -5.41 -9.30 -8.96
CA VAL A 112 -5.54 -8.16 -8.05
C VAL A 112 -4.99 -8.48 -6.67
N PHE A 113 -5.43 -9.58 -6.06
CA PHE A 113 -4.94 -9.98 -4.74
C PHE A 113 -3.46 -10.37 -4.75
N SER A 114 -2.97 -11.02 -5.81
CA SER A 114 -1.54 -11.32 -5.93
C SER A 114 -0.69 -10.05 -5.96
N LEU A 115 -1.10 -9.04 -6.72
CA LEU A 115 -0.38 -7.77 -6.78
C LEU A 115 -0.44 -7.02 -5.46
N LEU A 116 -1.61 -6.94 -4.82
CA LEU A 116 -1.74 -6.32 -3.49
C LEU A 116 -0.87 -7.03 -2.45
N PHE A 117 -0.86 -8.36 -2.45
CA PHE A 117 0.00 -9.16 -1.58
C PHE A 117 1.47 -8.82 -1.82
N MET A 118 1.91 -8.81 -3.08
CA MET A 118 3.30 -8.47 -3.42
C MET A 118 3.66 -7.04 -3.03
N PHE A 119 2.80 -6.05 -3.32
CA PHE A 119 3.03 -4.65 -2.95
C PHE A 119 3.08 -4.43 -1.43
N THR A 120 2.41 -5.28 -0.66
CA THR A 120 2.37 -5.16 0.79
C THR A 120 3.55 -5.90 1.41
N PHE A 121 3.66 -7.20 1.20
CA PHE A 121 4.63 -8.04 1.92
C PHE A 121 6.04 -8.07 1.32
N LEU A 122 6.22 -7.80 0.02
CA LEU A 122 7.57 -7.67 -0.56
C LEU A 122 8.13 -6.25 -0.42
N ASN A 123 7.38 -5.33 0.18
CA ASN A 123 7.83 -3.98 0.43
C ASN A 123 8.43 -3.88 1.85
N PRO A 124 9.77 -3.87 2.01
CA PRO A 124 10.39 -3.80 3.33
C PRO A 124 10.01 -2.53 4.10
N HIS A 125 9.60 -1.45 3.42
CA HIS A 125 9.10 -0.23 4.07
C HIS A 125 7.83 -0.48 4.90
N VAL A 126 6.96 -1.44 4.52
CA VAL A 126 5.76 -1.73 5.33
C VAL A 126 6.14 -2.22 6.73
N TYR A 127 7.26 -2.93 6.85
CA TYR A 127 7.73 -3.43 8.14
C TYR A 127 8.33 -2.29 8.96
N LEU A 128 9.09 -1.39 8.31
CA LEU A 128 9.64 -0.21 8.98
C LEU A 128 8.52 0.72 9.48
N ASP A 129 7.55 1.05 8.63
CA ASP A 129 6.53 2.03 8.94
C ASP A 129 5.45 1.45 9.87
N THR A 130 4.92 0.27 9.54
CA THR A 130 3.77 -0.30 10.27
C THR A 130 4.20 -1.16 11.44
N VAL A 131 5.17 -2.05 11.24
CA VAL A 131 5.54 -3.01 12.30
C VAL A 131 6.50 -2.37 13.31
N PHE A 132 7.47 -1.58 12.86
CA PHE A 132 8.48 -0.97 13.73
C PHE A 132 8.09 0.41 14.27
N LEU A 133 7.68 1.36 13.43
CA LEU A 133 7.36 2.72 13.89
C LEU A 133 6.01 2.77 14.61
N ILE A 134 4.91 2.36 13.97
CA ILE A 134 3.60 2.29 14.63
C ILE A 134 3.65 1.30 15.80
N GLY A 135 4.23 0.11 15.59
CA GLY A 135 4.38 -0.88 16.64
C GLY A 135 5.21 -0.40 17.82
N GLY A 136 6.32 0.30 17.59
CA GLY A 136 7.17 0.89 18.63
C GLY A 136 6.46 1.99 19.44
N ILE A 137 5.67 2.84 18.77
CA ILE A 137 4.85 3.85 19.46
C ILE A 137 3.76 3.17 20.30
N GLY A 138 3.10 2.15 19.75
CA GLY A 138 2.05 1.40 20.45
C GLY A 138 2.57 0.49 21.57
N ALA A 139 3.81 0.02 21.49
CA ALA A 139 4.43 -0.82 22.52
C ALA A 139 4.65 -0.04 23.83
N ASN A 140 4.81 1.28 23.77
CA ASN A 140 4.95 2.17 24.93
C ASN A 140 3.61 2.53 25.60
N ILE A 141 2.49 2.01 25.09
CA ILE A 141 1.16 2.22 25.68
C ILE A 141 0.91 1.11 26.70
N GLU A 142 0.23 1.46 27.79
CA GLU A 142 -0.21 0.49 28.80
C GLU A 142 -1.00 -0.66 28.17
N ASP A 143 -0.75 -1.90 28.60
CA ASP A 143 -1.33 -3.11 27.99
C ASP A 143 -2.86 -3.08 27.94
N SER A 144 -3.50 -2.53 28.98
CA SER A 144 -4.96 -2.34 29.07
C SER A 144 -5.52 -1.41 27.98
N LEU A 145 -4.69 -0.49 27.45
CA LEU A 145 -5.08 0.54 26.49
C LEU A 145 -4.60 0.28 25.06
N LYS A 146 -3.72 -0.70 24.83
CA LYS A 146 -3.17 -1.03 23.50
C LYS A 146 -4.25 -1.29 22.45
N ILE A 147 -5.36 -1.91 22.84
CA ILE A 147 -6.46 -2.21 21.93
C ILE A 147 -7.06 -0.93 21.32
N TYR A 148 -7.18 0.15 22.10
CA TYR A 148 -7.70 1.43 21.61
C TYR A 148 -6.75 2.08 20.61
N PHE A 149 -5.43 1.95 20.81
CA PHE A 149 -4.43 2.43 19.86
C PHE A 149 -4.47 1.65 18.53
N ILE A 150 -4.58 0.32 18.61
CA ILE A 150 -4.72 -0.55 17.43
C ILE A 150 -6.00 -0.20 16.68
N LEU A 151 -7.13 -0.06 17.37
CA LEU A 151 -8.40 0.34 16.76
C LEU A 151 -8.34 1.72 16.11
N GLY A 152 -7.69 2.70 16.75
CA GLY A 152 -7.50 4.05 16.21
C GLY A 152 -6.69 4.03 14.91
N THR A 153 -5.55 3.34 14.93
CA THR A 153 -4.67 3.20 13.75
C THR A 153 -5.37 2.42 12.63
N SER A 154 -6.12 1.37 12.98
CA SER A 154 -6.91 0.58 12.02
C SER A 154 -8.03 1.39 11.39
N MET A 155 -8.68 2.27 12.17
CA MET A 155 -9.69 3.19 11.67
C MET A 155 -9.07 4.23 10.72
N ALA A 156 -7.85 4.69 10.97
CA ALA A 156 -7.13 5.55 10.03
C ALA A 156 -6.88 4.83 8.69
N SER A 157 -6.41 3.57 8.72
CA SER A 157 -6.27 2.73 7.52
C SER A 157 -7.59 2.60 6.76
N ALA A 158 -8.67 2.26 7.46
CA ALA A 158 -10.00 2.12 6.87
C ALA A 158 -10.48 3.42 6.22
N THR A 159 -10.39 4.54 6.95
CA THR A 159 -10.78 5.86 6.44
C THR A 159 -10.01 6.19 5.17
N TRP A 160 -8.69 5.98 5.17
CA TRP A 160 -7.84 6.27 4.03
C TRP A 160 -8.14 5.39 2.82
N PHE A 161 -8.15 4.06 2.95
CA PHE A 161 -8.34 3.20 1.77
C PHE A 161 -9.73 3.32 1.16
N PHE A 162 -10.77 3.53 1.98
CA PHE A 162 -12.10 3.84 1.44
C PHE A 162 -12.10 5.20 0.72
N ALA A 163 -11.49 6.23 1.32
CA ALA A 163 -11.38 7.55 0.69
C ALA A 163 -10.58 7.49 -0.62
N LEU A 164 -9.45 6.78 -0.65
CA LEU A 164 -8.60 6.65 -1.83
C LEU A 164 -9.29 5.84 -2.94
N GLY A 165 -9.80 4.64 -2.61
CA GLY A 165 -10.39 3.73 -3.58
C GLY A 165 -11.67 4.27 -4.20
N TYR A 166 -12.58 4.84 -3.40
CA TYR A 166 -13.84 5.40 -3.89
C TYR A 166 -13.70 6.86 -4.33
N GLY A 167 -12.86 7.65 -3.67
CA GLY A 167 -12.58 9.04 -4.04
C GLY A 167 -11.84 9.17 -5.37
N ALA A 168 -11.14 8.12 -5.83
CA ALA A 168 -10.60 8.02 -7.19
C ALA A 168 -11.64 8.35 -8.27
N ARG A 169 -12.94 8.10 -8.00
CA ARG A 169 -14.03 8.39 -8.94
C ARG A 169 -14.15 9.86 -9.29
N VAL A 170 -13.76 10.76 -8.40
CA VAL A 170 -13.76 12.21 -8.63
C VAL A 170 -12.77 12.60 -9.74
N LEU A 171 -11.70 11.82 -9.91
CA LEU A 171 -10.68 12.06 -10.92
C LEU A 171 -11.03 11.50 -12.30
N ILE A 172 -12.01 10.59 -12.40
CA ILE A 172 -12.41 9.94 -13.67
C ILE A 172 -12.63 10.92 -14.84
N PRO A 173 -13.25 12.11 -14.66
CA PRO A 173 -13.42 13.07 -15.76
C PRO A 173 -12.09 13.51 -16.41
N LEU A 174 -11.00 13.57 -15.65
CA LEU A 174 -9.66 13.91 -16.16
C LEU A 174 -9.09 12.81 -17.07
N PHE A 175 -9.53 11.57 -16.86
CA PHE A 175 -9.11 10.38 -17.61
C PHE A 175 -9.87 10.17 -18.92
N LYS A 176 -10.74 11.11 -19.31
CA LYS A 176 -11.28 11.18 -20.68
C LYS A 176 -10.19 11.48 -21.71
N ASN A 177 -9.15 12.21 -21.31
CA ASN A 177 -7.99 12.45 -22.15
C ASN A 177 -7.03 11.24 -22.07
N PRO A 178 -6.69 10.57 -23.18
CA PRO A 178 -5.76 9.43 -23.17
C PRO A 178 -4.38 9.80 -22.61
N ASN A 179 -3.94 11.05 -22.72
CA ASN A 179 -2.65 11.48 -22.15
C ASN A 179 -2.63 11.39 -20.62
N THR A 180 -3.77 11.56 -19.95
CA THR A 180 -3.86 11.43 -18.48
C THR A 180 -3.57 9.99 -18.03
N TRP A 181 -4.02 8.98 -18.81
CA TRP A 181 -3.66 7.58 -18.57
C TRP A 181 -2.17 7.34 -18.72
N LYS A 182 -1.56 7.90 -19.77
CA LYS A 182 -0.11 7.78 -19.99
C LYS A 182 0.68 8.40 -18.85
N ILE A 183 0.31 9.60 -18.43
CA ILE A 183 0.96 10.29 -17.30
C ILE A 183 0.83 9.47 -16.03
N LEU A 184 -0.35 8.92 -15.73
CA LEU A 184 -0.54 8.05 -14.57
C LEU A 184 0.38 6.83 -14.64
N ASP A 185 0.35 6.07 -15.74
CA ASP A 185 1.14 4.84 -15.89
C ASP A 185 2.66 5.11 -15.87
N ILE A 186 3.11 6.24 -16.44
CA ILE A 186 4.51 6.70 -16.33
C ILE A 186 4.84 7.04 -14.88
N THR A 187 3.98 7.80 -14.20
CA THR A 187 4.18 8.19 -12.80
C THR A 187 4.27 6.97 -11.89
N ILE A 188 3.38 5.99 -12.08
CA ILE A 188 3.41 4.72 -11.36
C ILE A 188 4.72 3.99 -11.66
N GLY A 189 5.13 3.87 -12.92
CA GLY A 189 6.40 3.21 -13.27
C GLY A 189 7.62 3.89 -12.63
N CYS A 190 7.68 5.22 -12.66
CA CYS A 190 8.73 6.00 -12.01
C CYS A 190 8.73 5.82 -10.49
N LEU A 191 7.55 5.83 -9.85
CA LEU A 191 7.40 5.58 -8.42
C LEU A 191 7.91 4.19 -8.05
N MET A 192 7.61 3.17 -8.84
CA MET A 192 8.06 1.79 -8.58
C MET A 192 9.58 1.65 -8.70
N LEU A 193 10.19 2.30 -9.70
CA LEU A 193 11.66 2.36 -9.81
C LEU A 193 12.29 3.13 -8.65
N TYR A 194 11.68 4.23 -8.23
CA TYR A 194 12.15 5.00 -7.07
C TYR A 194 12.09 4.17 -5.79
N ILE A 195 10.98 3.46 -5.54
CA ILE A 195 10.87 2.56 -4.38
C ILE A 195 11.90 1.45 -4.49
N ALA A 196 12.06 0.81 -5.66
CA ALA A 196 13.06 -0.24 -5.87
C ALA A 196 14.48 0.26 -5.58
N TYR A 197 14.84 1.47 -6.05
CA TYR A 197 16.12 2.10 -5.73
C TYR A 197 16.25 2.38 -4.22
N SER A 198 15.20 2.89 -3.57
CA SER A 198 15.21 3.08 -2.12
C SER A 198 15.47 1.77 -1.36
N LEU A 199 14.97 0.63 -1.86
CA LEU A 199 15.21 -0.69 -1.25
C LEU A 199 16.67 -1.12 -1.32
N THR A 200 17.47 -0.64 -2.28
CA THR A 200 18.90 -1.01 -2.35
C THR A 200 19.69 -0.49 -1.16
N HIS A 201 19.27 0.62 -0.54
CA HIS A 201 19.90 1.15 0.66
C HIS A 201 19.69 0.28 1.91
N LEU A 202 18.73 -0.64 1.88
CA LEU A 202 18.50 -1.61 2.96
C LEU A 202 19.38 -2.86 2.85
N LEU A 203 20.05 -3.07 1.72
CA LEU A 203 20.91 -4.22 1.50
C LEU A 203 22.23 -4.03 2.25
N ILE A 204 22.46 -4.88 3.25
CA ILE A 204 23.70 -4.94 4.03
C ILE A 204 24.17 -6.39 3.99
N PHE A 205 25.28 -6.65 3.32
CA PHE A 205 25.85 -8.00 3.14
C PHE A 205 26.94 -8.30 4.16
#